data_AF-A0A9W8Y1N2-F1
#
_entry.id   AF-A0A9W8Y1N2-F1
#
_cell.length_a   1.000
_cell.length_b   1.000
_cell.length_c   1.000
_cell.angle_alpha   90.00
_cell.angle_beta   90.00
_cell.angle_gamma   90.00
#
_symmetry.space_group_name_H-M   'P 1'
#
loop_
_entity.id
_entity.type
_entity.pdbx_description
1 polymer ?
#
loop_
_entity_poly.entity_id
_entity_poly.type
_entity_poly.pdbx_seq_one_letter_code
_entity_poly.pdbx_strand_id
1 'polypeptide(L)'
;MFEGKDITAPERVRELTRNLGNLCAGKDQLFRLKLCILADRLVADVFAHAANHCFVDHVLREQHVDYAVVIHAWKPWLPPNHPIMDFLVDAQCATGRRDKDTAANGRLALREQLPNGFLLKVMDRGPIINTDQRSLLYRCDYHDHVSEQERKDCEARRRGRETKLEAQYWTYEPDY
;
A
#
# COMPACT_ATOMS: atom_id res chain seq x y z
N MET A 1 11.34 30.63 -21.76
CA MET A 1 10.40 31.18 -20.77
C MET A 1 9.31 30.16 -20.59
N PHE A 2 9.27 29.49 -19.44
CA PHE A 2 8.09 28.73 -19.05
C PHE A 2 7.15 29.73 -18.39
N GLU A 3 6.00 30.02 -19.02
CA GLU A 3 4.92 30.75 -18.37
C GLU A 3 4.43 29.87 -17.21
N GLY A 4 4.88 30.21 -16.00
CA GLY A 4 4.59 29.46 -14.79
C GLY A 4 3.12 29.62 -14.43
N LYS A 5 2.29 28.65 -14.80
CA LYS A 5 1.00 28.48 -14.13
C LYS A 5 1.29 28.15 -12.68
N ASP A 6 0.66 28.87 -11.76
CA ASP A 6 0.70 28.55 -10.34
C ASP A 6 -0.03 27.23 -10.11
N ILE A 7 0.73 26.13 -10.14
CA ILE A 7 0.22 24.79 -9.81
C ILE A 7 0.10 24.70 -8.29
N THR A 8 -1.11 24.41 -7.81
CA THR A 8 -1.40 24.24 -6.39
C THR A 8 -0.67 23.01 -5.81
N ALA A 9 -0.41 22.98 -4.50
CA ALA A 9 0.27 21.84 -3.87
C ALA A 9 -0.42 20.48 -4.16
N PRO A 10 -1.77 20.36 -4.10
CA PRO A 10 -2.45 19.10 -4.43
C PRO A 10 -2.26 18.66 -5.88
N GLU A 11 -2.17 19.60 -6.83
CA GLU A 11 -1.91 19.29 -8.24
C GLU A 11 -0.48 18.77 -8.44
N ARG A 12 0.50 19.35 -7.74
CA ARG A 12 1.89 18.86 -7.75
C ARG A 12 2.00 17.44 -7.21
N VAL A 13 1.33 17.13 -6.09
CA VAL A 13 1.28 15.75 -5.54
C VAL A 13 0.71 14.79 -6.58
N ARG A 14 -0.38 15.16 -7.26
CA ARG A 14 -1.01 14.31 -8.29
C ARG A 14 -0.09 14.06 -9.47
N GLU A 15 0.56 15.10 -9.97
CA GLU A 15 1.49 14.98 -11.09
C GLU A 15 2.69 14.10 -10.72
N LEU A 16 3.29 14.35 -9.54
CA LEU A 16 4.39 13.54 -9.03
C LEU A 16 3.97 12.08 -8.80
N THR A 17 2.79 11.84 -8.23
CA THR A 17 2.26 10.48 -8.03
C THR A 17 2.11 9.75 -9.37
N ARG A 18 1.63 10.44 -10.42
CA ARG A 18 1.51 9.88 -11.77
C ARG A 18 2.88 9.57 -12.36
N ASN A 19 3.82 10.49 -12.24
CA ASN A 19 5.19 10.33 -12.74
C ASN A 19 5.92 9.19 -12.01
N LEU A 20 5.76 9.10 -10.69
CA LEU A 20 6.27 8.00 -9.88
C LEU A 20 5.60 6.67 -10.22
N GLY A 21 4.31 6.67 -10.48
CA GLY A 21 3.58 5.50 -10.97
C GLY A 21 4.20 4.95 -12.25
N ASN A 22 4.52 5.83 -13.19
CA ASN A 22 5.20 5.49 -14.44
C ASN A 22 6.66 5.06 -14.22
N LEU A 23 7.42 5.77 -13.38
CA LEU A 23 8.80 5.44 -13.04
C LEU A 23 8.91 4.06 -12.38
N CYS A 24 7.92 3.74 -11.55
CA CYS A 24 7.84 2.48 -10.83
C CYS A 24 7.08 1.39 -11.62
N ALA A 25 6.69 1.64 -12.87
CA ALA A 25 6.03 0.64 -13.70
C ALA A 25 6.97 -0.57 -13.90
N GLY A 26 6.48 -1.77 -13.56
CA GLY A 26 7.30 -2.99 -13.58
C GLY A 26 8.36 -3.08 -12.47
N LYS A 27 8.42 -2.12 -11.53
CA LYS A 27 9.25 -2.22 -10.32
C LYS A 27 8.49 -2.93 -9.21
N ASP A 28 9.23 -3.70 -8.40
CA ASP A 28 8.72 -4.44 -7.27
C ASP A 28 8.26 -3.52 -6.10
N GLN A 29 7.55 -4.11 -5.15
CA GLN A 29 7.08 -3.43 -3.94
C GLN A 29 8.24 -2.86 -3.10
N LEU A 30 9.40 -3.54 -3.10
CA LEU A 30 10.56 -3.16 -2.28
C LEU A 30 11.20 -1.85 -2.77
N PHE A 31 11.28 -1.64 -4.07
CA PHE A 31 11.73 -0.37 -4.66
C PHE A 31 10.85 0.80 -4.20
N ARG A 32 9.53 0.61 -4.22
CA ARG A 32 8.55 1.63 -3.82
C ARG A 32 8.61 1.95 -2.33
N LEU A 33 8.80 0.93 -1.47
CA LEU A 33 9.03 1.16 -0.04
C LEU A 33 10.31 1.97 0.20
N LYS A 34 11.41 1.61 -0.47
CA LYS A 34 12.69 2.36 -0.37
C LYS A 34 12.52 3.81 -0.80
N LEU A 35 11.70 4.06 -1.82
CA LEU A 35 11.37 5.42 -2.25
C LEU A 35 10.62 6.20 -1.16
N CYS A 36 9.67 5.58 -0.45
CA CYS A 36 9.00 6.20 0.69
C CYS A 36 10.00 6.58 1.79
N ILE A 37 10.84 5.63 2.22
CA ILE A 37 11.88 5.85 3.23
C ILE A 37 12.83 6.98 2.84
N LEU A 38 13.22 7.04 1.56
CA LEU A 38 14.07 8.10 1.05
C LEU A 38 13.34 9.46 1.09
N ALA A 39 12.08 9.49 0.65
CA ALA A 39 11.28 10.70 0.60
C ALA A 39 11.07 11.31 1.99
N ASP A 40 10.77 10.47 2.99
CA ASP A 40 10.62 10.90 4.40
C ASP A 40 11.89 11.55 4.95
N ARG A 41 13.07 11.08 4.50
CA ARG A 41 14.38 11.62 4.94
C ARG A 41 14.78 12.92 4.25
N LEU A 42 14.27 13.16 3.05
CA LEU A 42 14.59 14.36 2.28
C LEU A 42 13.80 15.59 2.74
N VAL A 43 12.88 15.45 3.71
CA VAL A 43 12.00 16.53 4.19
C VAL A 43 11.26 17.21 3.03
N ALA A 44 10.86 16.38 2.06
CA ALA A 44 10.18 16.80 0.84
C ALA A 44 8.74 16.30 0.89
N ASP A 45 7.89 16.95 1.69
CA ASP A 45 6.54 16.47 2.05
C ASP A 45 5.70 16.07 0.83
N VAL A 46 5.70 16.91 -0.22
CA VAL A 46 4.99 16.63 -1.48
C VAL A 46 5.48 15.34 -2.14
N PHE A 47 6.79 15.07 -2.08
CA PHE A 47 7.39 13.87 -2.62
C PHE A 47 7.13 12.65 -1.73
N ALA A 48 7.17 12.82 -0.40
CA ALA A 48 6.84 11.79 0.57
C ALA A 48 5.39 11.30 0.42
N HIS A 49 4.42 12.23 0.34
CA HIS A 49 3.02 11.87 0.10
C HIS A 49 2.84 11.14 -1.24
N ALA A 50 3.47 11.65 -2.31
CA ALA A 50 3.37 11.02 -3.62
C ALA A 50 3.99 9.60 -3.63
N ALA A 51 5.13 9.40 -2.96
CA ALA A 51 5.76 8.10 -2.82
C ALA A 51 4.89 7.14 -2.00
N ASN A 52 4.34 7.59 -0.87
CA ASN A 52 3.43 6.80 -0.03
C ASN A 52 2.17 6.38 -0.80
N HIS A 53 1.50 7.30 -1.49
CA HIS A 53 0.34 6.98 -2.34
C HIS A 53 0.70 5.94 -3.40
N CYS A 54 1.85 6.12 -4.06
CA CYS A 54 2.35 5.22 -5.08
C CYS A 54 2.63 3.80 -4.55
N PHE A 55 3.08 3.69 -3.29
CA PHE A 55 3.33 2.42 -2.61
C PHE A 55 2.02 1.74 -2.19
N VAL A 56 1.14 2.45 -1.48
CA VAL A 56 -0.16 1.95 -1.03
C VAL A 56 -1.01 1.48 -2.20
N ASP A 57 -1.14 2.29 -3.26
CA ASP A 57 -1.90 1.92 -4.46
C ASP A 57 -1.37 0.64 -5.11
N HIS A 58 -0.05 0.45 -5.10
CA HIS A 58 0.57 -0.73 -5.69
C HIS A 58 0.28 -1.98 -4.86
N VAL A 59 0.50 -1.95 -3.54
CA VAL A 59 0.23 -3.09 -2.66
C VAL A 59 -1.26 -3.49 -2.72
N LEU A 60 -2.17 -2.52 -2.69
CA LEU A 60 -3.61 -2.79 -2.81
C LEU A 60 -3.98 -3.40 -4.16
N ARG A 61 -3.32 -2.99 -5.25
CA ARG A 61 -3.57 -3.54 -6.59
C ARG A 61 -3.06 -4.98 -6.72
N GLU A 62 -1.87 -5.27 -6.20
CA GLU A 62 -1.29 -6.62 -6.27
C GLU A 62 -1.97 -7.61 -5.33
N GLN A 63 -2.76 -7.13 -4.36
CA GLN A 63 -3.49 -7.95 -3.38
C GLN A 63 -2.62 -8.97 -2.65
N HIS A 64 -1.35 -8.62 -2.40
CA HIS A 64 -0.45 -9.40 -1.57
C HIS A 64 0.70 -8.53 -1.08
N VAL A 65 1.25 -8.86 0.08
CA VAL A 65 2.47 -8.25 0.60
C VAL A 65 3.66 -9.19 0.35
N ASP A 66 4.74 -8.66 -0.19
CA ASP A 66 6.02 -9.38 -0.29
C ASP A 66 6.73 -9.39 1.07
N TYR A 67 7.14 -10.58 1.54
CA TYR A 67 7.88 -10.71 2.80
C TYR A 67 9.21 -9.96 2.78
N ALA A 68 9.86 -9.81 1.62
CA ALA A 68 11.07 -8.97 1.51
C ALA A 68 10.79 -7.50 1.86
N VAL A 69 9.59 -6.99 1.55
CA VAL A 69 9.15 -5.64 1.89
C VAL A 69 8.95 -5.52 3.40
N VAL A 70 8.26 -6.48 4.02
CA VAL A 70 8.03 -6.50 5.48
C VAL A 70 9.35 -6.55 6.23
N ILE A 71 10.25 -7.47 5.85
CA ILE A 71 11.58 -7.59 6.44
C ILE A 71 12.36 -6.29 6.29
N HIS A 72 12.26 -5.62 5.14
CA HIS A 72 12.94 -4.35 4.92
C HIS A 72 12.34 -3.20 5.74
N ALA A 73 11.02 -3.13 5.88
CA ALA A 73 10.31 -2.09 6.62
C ALA A 73 10.62 -2.11 8.13
N TRP A 74 10.90 -3.28 8.70
CA TRP A 74 11.23 -3.47 10.12
C TRP A 74 12.70 -3.29 10.48
N LYS A 75 13.56 -2.98 9.50
CA LYS A 75 14.91 -2.49 9.77
C LYS A 75 14.84 -1.11 10.44
N PRO A 76 15.94 -0.59 11.04
CA PRO A 76 15.96 0.71 11.71
C PRO A 76 15.93 1.90 10.72
N TRP A 77 15.04 1.84 9.74
CA TRP A 77 14.78 2.88 8.74
C TRP A 77 13.51 3.66 9.03
N LEU A 78 12.50 2.99 9.57
CA LEU A 78 11.20 3.56 9.92
C LEU A 78 10.97 3.51 11.45
N PRO A 79 10.31 4.52 12.04
CA PRO A 79 9.85 4.46 13.41
C PRO A 79 8.86 3.29 13.65
N PRO A 80 8.83 2.65 14.83
CA PRO A 80 7.93 1.51 15.11
C PRO A 80 6.42 1.79 14.94
N ASN A 81 6.04 3.07 15.01
CA ASN A 81 4.68 3.59 14.85
C ASN A 81 4.44 4.22 13.46
N HIS A 82 5.32 3.97 12.49
CA HIS A 82 5.16 4.52 11.15
C HIS A 82 3.91 3.94 10.46
N PRO A 83 3.05 4.77 9.83
CA PRO A 83 1.78 4.30 9.23
C PRO A 83 1.94 3.17 8.20
N ILE A 84 3.04 3.18 7.43
CA ILE A 84 3.36 2.09 6.48
C ILE A 84 3.47 0.73 7.19
N MET A 85 3.99 0.67 8.40
CA MET A 85 4.12 -0.60 9.13
C MET A 85 2.75 -1.18 9.48
N ASP A 86 1.84 -0.32 9.91
CA ASP A 86 0.46 -0.69 10.22
C ASP A 86 -0.30 -1.10 8.95
N PHE A 87 -0.12 -0.35 7.86
CA PHE A 87 -0.64 -0.73 6.54
C PHE A 87 -0.17 -2.11 6.09
N LEU A 88 1.12 -2.44 6.24
CA LEU A 88 1.65 -3.75 5.86
C LEU A 88 1.05 -4.89 6.69
N VAL A 89 0.79 -4.67 7.97
CA VAL A 89 0.11 -5.63 8.84
C VAL A 89 -1.32 -5.85 8.36
N ASP A 90 -2.08 -4.77 8.15
CA ASP A 90 -3.48 -4.87 7.73
C ASP A 90 -3.59 -5.50 6.35
N ALA A 91 -2.69 -5.14 5.43
CA ALA A 91 -2.55 -5.76 4.12
C ALA A 91 -2.28 -7.26 4.19
N GLN A 92 -1.37 -7.68 5.07
CA GLN A 92 -1.10 -9.11 5.28
C GLN A 92 -2.31 -9.83 5.89
N CYS A 93 -3.01 -9.22 6.84
CA CYS A 93 -4.19 -9.83 7.46
C CYS A 93 -5.32 -9.99 6.44
N ALA A 94 -5.58 -8.97 5.62
CA ALA A 94 -6.67 -8.97 4.65
C ALA A 94 -6.39 -9.85 3.41
N THR A 95 -5.12 -9.99 3.00
CA THR A 95 -4.77 -10.64 1.73
C THR A 95 -3.85 -11.86 1.86
N GLY A 96 -3.41 -12.19 3.08
CA GLY A 96 -2.47 -13.28 3.34
C GLY A 96 -3.01 -14.64 2.90
N ARG A 97 -2.38 -15.24 1.89
CA ARG A 97 -2.75 -16.54 1.32
C ARG A 97 -1.67 -17.58 1.61
N ARG A 98 -1.86 -18.37 2.68
CA ARG A 98 -0.88 -19.37 3.14
C ARG A 98 -0.60 -20.46 2.11
N ASP A 99 -1.59 -20.78 1.28
CA ASP A 99 -1.52 -21.73 0.17
C ASP A 99 -0.60 -21.29 -0.97
N LYS A 100 -0.32 -19.98 -1.08
CA LYS A 100 0.59 -19.44 -2.12
C LYS A 100 2.06 -19.40 -1.70
N ASP A 101 2.37 -19.65 -0.43
CA ASP A 101 3.76 -19.72 0.03
C ASP A 101 4.33 -21.09 -0.32
N THR A 102 5.23 -21.15 -1.30
CA THR A 102 5.84 -22.40 -1.75
C THR A 102 7.35 -22.34 -1.63
N ALA A 103 8.01 -23.49 -1.64
CA ALA A 103 9.48 -23.52 -1.69
C ALA A 103 9.99 -22.95 -3.03
N ALA A 104 9.28 -23.22 -4.13
CA ALA A 104 9.65 -22.81 -5.48
C ALA A 104 9.69 -21.28 -5.67
N ASN A 105 8.80 -20.53 -5.02
CA ASN A 105 8.81 -19.07 -5.05
C ASN A 105 9.65 -18.43 -3.93
N GLY A 106 10.35 -19.24 -3.11
CA GLY A 106 11.22 -18.77 -2.03
C GLY A 106 10.50 -18.13 -0.84
N ARG A 107 9.16 -18.00 -0.85
CA ARG A 107 8.42 -17.31 0.21
C ARG A 107 8.45 -18.07 1.53
N LEU A 108 8.53 -19.40 1.50
CA LEU A 108 8.69 -20.19 2.72
C LEU A 108 9.97 -19.81 3.49
N ALA A 109 11.09 -19.64 2.78
CA ALA A 109 12.36 -19.23 3.41
C ALA A 109 12.33 -17.79 3.95
N LEU A 110 11.60 -16.88 3.29
CA LEU A 110 11.41 -15.51 3.77
C LEU A 110 10.45 -15.44 4.97
N ARG A 111 9.46 -16.34 5.04
CA ARG A 111 8.50 -16.40 6.13
C ARG A 111 9.17 -16.62 7.48
N GLU A 112 10.21 -17.46 7.51
CA GLU A 112 11.01 -17.74 8.71
C GLU A 112 11.83 -16.52 9.18
N GLN A 113 12.04 -15.54 8.30
CA GLN A 113 12.78 -14.32 8.57
C GLN A 113 11.87 -13.14 8.95
N LEU A 114 10.55 -13.38 9.06
CA LEU A 114 9.61 -12.31 9.39
C LEU A 114 9.91 -11.74 10.78
N PRO A 115 9.90 -10.40 10.94
CA PRO A 115 10.18 -9.76 12.22
C PRO A 115 9.16 -10.18 13.29
N ASN A 116 9.62 -10.51 14.50
CA ASN A 116 8.73 -10.86 15.62
C ASN A 116 7.67 -9.78 15.89
N GLY A 117 8.05 -8.50 15.85
CA GLY A 117 7.10 -7.39 16.06
C GLY A 117 6.01 -7.31 14.99
N PHE A 118 6.30 -7.73 13.75
CA PHE A 118 5.29 -7.85 12.70
C PHE A 118 4.32 -9.00 12.99
N LEU A 119 4.86 -10.17 13.35
CA LEU A 119 4.06 -11.35 13.66
C LEU A 119 3.09 -11.10 14.83
N LEU A 120 3.56 -10.44 15.89
CA LEU A 120 2.71 -10.05 17.02
C LEU A 120 1.57 -9.13 16.58
N LYS A 121 1.86 -8.07 15.80
CA LYS A 121 0.82 -7.17 15.27
C LYS A 121 -0.20 -7.91 14.37
N VAL A 122 0.25 -8.87 13.56
CA VAL A 122 -0.66 -9.70 12.73
C VAL A 122 -1.55 -10.58 13.61
N MET A 123 -1.01 -11.15 14.70
CA MET A 123 -1.82 -11.94 15.64
C MET A 123 -2.87 -11.08 16.35
N ASP A 124 -2.53 -9.84 16.71
CA ASP A 124 -3.44 -8.91 17.39
C ASP A 124 -4.53 -8.38 16.44
N ARG A 125 -4.18 -8.03 15.20
CA ARG A 125 -5.12 -7.43 14.22
C ARG A 125 -5.91 -8.46 13.42
N GLY A 126 -5.36 -9.66 13.22
CA GLY A 126 -5.94 -10.71 12.39
C GLY A 126 -7.38 -11.07 12.76
N PRO A 127 -7.73 -11.30 14.04
CA PRO A 127 -9.10 -11.58 14.44
C PRO A 127 -10.09 -10.48 14.07
N ILE A 128 -9.69 -9.20 14.23
CA ILE A 128 -10.54 -8.02 13.97
C ILE A 128 -10.88 -7.95 12.47
N ILE A 129 -9.86 -8.11 11.62
CA ILE A 129 -9.99 -8.05 10.16
C ILE A 129 -10.77 -9.27 9.63
N ASN A 130 -10.62 -10.45 10.23
CA ASN A 130 -11.30 -11.67 9.75
C ASN A 130 -12.77 -11.76 10.18
N THR A 131 -13.17 -11.19 11.33
CA THR A 131 -14.57 -11.19 11.77
C THR A 131 -15.43 -10.29 10.91
N ASP A 132 -14.87 -9.17 10.46
CA ASP A 132 -15.46 -8.34 9.43
C ASP A 132 -15.12 -8.97 8.09
N GLN A 133 -15.92 -9.92 7.59
CA GLN A 133 -15.80 -10.60 6.27
C GLN A 133 -15.66 -9.66 5.05
N ARG A 134 -15.55 -8.33 5.27
CA ARG A 134 -15.44 -7.25 4.32
C ARG A 134 -14.51 -6.12 4.80
N SER A 135 -13.48 -6.37 5.60
CA SER A 135 -12.50 -5.30 5.88
C SER A 135 -11.65 -5.03 4.62
N LEU A 136 -12.30 -4.45 3.61
CA LEU A 136 -11.67 -3.80 2.49
C LEU A 136 -10.73 -2.78 3.10
N LEU A 137 -9.43 -2.95 2.85
CA LEU A 137 -8.46 -1.94 3.22
C LEU A 137 -8.85 -0.65 2.52
N TYR A 138 -9.30 0.32 3.30
CA TYR A 138 -9.67 1.60 2.75
C TYR A 138 -8.38 2.34 2.41
N ARG A 139 -8.12 2.46 1.11
CA ARG A 139 -6.98 3.21 0.57
C ARG A 139 -6.75 4.55 1.26
N CYS A 140 -7.82 5.30 1.54
CA CYS A 140 -7.76 6.63 2.12
C CYS A 140 -7.30 6.65 3.59
N ASP A 141 -7.34 5.51 4.28
CA ASP A 141 -6.84 5.40 5.66
C ASP A 141 -5.32 5.31 5.72
N TYR A 142 -4.68 4.97 4.59
CA TYR A 142 -3.22 4.84 4.48
C TYR A 142 -2.60 5.84 3.51
N HIS A 143 -3.42 6.55 2.73
CA HIS A 143 -2.99 7.73 1.99
C HIS A 143 -2.89 8.91 2.95
N ASP A 144 -1.75 9.60 2.90
CA ASP A 144 -1.46 10.72 3.80
C ASP A 144 -2.00 12.01 3.18
N HIS A 145 -3.30 12.23 3.33
CA HIS A 145 -4.03 13.33 2.74
C HIS A 145 -3.76 14.65 3.48
N VAL A 146 -3.26 15.66 2.77
CA VAL A 146 -2.98 16.98 3.37
C VAL A 146 -4.23 17.84 3.54
N SER A 147 -5.33 17.48 2.88
CA SER A 147 -6.58 18.22 2.95
C SER A 147 -7.80 17.31 2.80
N GLU A 148 -8.92 17.77 3.36
CA GLU A 148 -10.21 17.09 3.21
C GLU A 148 -10.66 17.03 1.74
N GLN A 149 -10.33 18.05 0.94
CA GLN A 149 -10.63 18.02 -0.50
C GLN A 149 -9.82 16.92 -1.21
N GLU A 150 -8.54 16.75 -0.87
CA GLU A 150 -7.73 15.67 -1.43
C GLU A 150 -8.28 14.29 -1.05
N ARG A 151 -8.70 14.13 0.21
CA ARG A 151 -9.36 12.91 0.68
C ARG A 151 -10.62 12.62 -0.13
N LYS A 152 -11.53 13.59 -0.27
CA LYS A 152 -12.76 13.47 -1.07
C LYS A 152 -12.46 13.09 -2.53
N ASP A 153 -11.45 13.71 -3.12
CA ASP A 153 -11.03 13.41 -4.49
C ASP A 153 -10.45 11.99 -4.62
N CYS A 154 -9.76 11.50 -3.58
CA CYS A 154 -9.27 10.13 -3.51
C CYS A 154 -10.42 9.11 -3.39
N GLU A 155 -11.39 9.38 -2.51
CA GLU A 155 -12.60 8.56 -2.33
C GLU A 155 -13.44 8.50 -3.61
N ALA A 156 -13.59 9.62 -4.31
CA ALA A 156 -14.33 9.69 -5.58
C ALA A 156 -13.71 8.78 -6.66
N ARG A 157 -12.36 8.74 -6.75
CA ARG A 157 -11.65 7.85 -7.69
C ARG A 157 -11.84 6.37 -7.38
N ARG A 158 -12.09 6.02 -6.10
CA ARG A 158 -12.35 4.64 -5.66
C ARG A 158 -13.71 4.16 -6.18
N ARG A 159 -14.77 4.97 -6.01
CA ARG A 159 -16.14 4.62 -6.44
C ARG A 159 -16.21 4.30 -7.94
N GLY A 160 -15.40 4.98 -8.75
CA GLY A 160 -15.28 4.70 -10.19
C GLY A 160 -14.58 3.37 -10.55
N ARG A 161 -13.84 2.75 -9.61
CA ARG A 161 -13.16 1.45 -9.79
C ARG A 161 -13.90 0.29 -9.13
N GLU A 162 -14.50 0.49 -7.95
CA GLU A 162 -15.27 -0.54 -7.23
C GLU A 162 -16.49 -1.00 -8.04
N THR A 163 -17.20 -0.06 -8.68
CA THR A 163 -18.30 -0.35 -9.61
C THR A 163 -17.90 -1.27 -10.77
N LYS A 164 -16.61 -1.31 -11.15
CA LYS A 164 -16.10 -2.22 -12.19
C LYS A 164 -15.67 -3.58 -11.64
N LEU A 165 -15.18 -3.65 -10.40
CA LEU A 165 -14.68 -4.88 -9.77
C LEU A 165 -15.80 -5.70 -9.12
N GLU A 166 -16.78 -5.08 -8.47
CA GLU A 166 -17.95 -5.81 -7.95
C GLU A 166 -18.68 -6.54 -9.08
N ALA A 167 -18.85 -5.90 -10.25
CA ALA A 167 -19.40 -6.54 -11.45
C ALA A 167 -18.62 -7.78 -11.93
N GLN A 168 -17.34 -7.91 -11.56
CA GLN A 168 -16.46 -9.00 -11.98
C GLN A 168 -16.38 -10.15 -10.96
N TYR A 169 -16.66 -9.88 -9.68
CA TYR A 169 -16.63 -10.91 -8.62
C TYR A 169 -17.98 -11.62 -8.43
N TRP A 170 -19.10 -11.00 -8.82
CA TRP A 170 -20.43 -11.63 -8.71
C TRP A 170 -20.77 -12.62 -9.84
N THR A 171 -19.86 -12.86 -10.80
CA THR A 171 -20.06 -13.87 -11.87
C THR A 171 -19.37 -15.19 -11.60
N TYR A 172 -18.67 -15.35 -10.47
CA TYR A 172 -18.06 -16.61 -10.08
C TYR A 172 -19.00 -17.37 -9.15
N GLU A 173 -19.99 -18.07 -9.72
CA GLU A 173 -20.71 -19.12 -8.99
C GLU A 173 -19.78 -20.33 -8.88
N PRO A 174 -19.35 -20.74 -7.67
CA PRO A 174 -18.61 -21.97 -7.53
C PRO A 174 -19.53 -23.16 -7.82
N ASP A 175 -19.21 -23.92 -8.87
CA ASP A 175 -19.81 -25.24 -9.13
C ASP A 175 -19.48 -26.15 -7.93
N TYR A 176 -20.46 -26.37 -7.06
CA TYR A 176 -20.40 -27.33 -5.95
C TYR A 176 -21.20 -28.59 -6.28
#